data_AF-A0A2G6R8I2-F1
#
_entry.id   AF-A0A2G6R8I2-F1
#
_cell.length_a   1.000
_cell.length_b   1.000
_cell.length_c   1.000
_cell.angle_alpha   90.00
_cell.angle_beta   90.00
_cell.angle_gamma   90.00
#
_symmetry.space_group_name_H-M   'P 1'
#
loop_
_entity.id
_entity.type
_entity.pdbx_description
1 polymer ?
#
loop_
_entity_poly.entity_id
_entity_poly.type
_entity_poly.pdbx_seq_one_letter_code
_entity_poly.pdbx_strand_id
1 'polypeptide(L)'
;LSAYVKDAQKQVQIMRQMLHNYPKSKPHMAQEAKRISQALSAISFALKGKEAKASWEEIPPAKMPLNRRMQHILYGSWSSSEGPTESMKQAYNILVEQLPPLLNKAEAIDQRIEALQKQMDKIQAPWTPGRIPKFVK
;
A
#
# COMPACT_ATOMS: atom_id res chain seq x y z
N LEU A 1 -6.87 4.99 -0.38
CA LEU A 1 -5.52 4.53 0.04
C LEU A 1 -5.36 3.00 0.07
N SER A 2 -6.13 2.23 0.86
CA SER A 2 -5.93 0.76 0.93
C SER A 2 -6.09 0.02 -0.42
N ALA A 3 -7.00 0.48 -1.28
CA ALA A 3 -7.18 -0.05 -2.63
C ALA A 3 -5.93 0.19 -3.50
N TYR A 4 -5.48 1.45 -3.56
CA TYR A 4 -4.22 1.83 -4.23
C TYR A 4 -3.04 0.96 -3.77
N VAL A 5 -2.81 0.80 -2.46
CA VAL A 5 -1.70 -0.01 -1.94
C VAL A 5 -1.80 -1.46 -2.41
N LYS A 6 -3.00 -2.05 -2.41
CA LYS A 6 -3.24 -3.42 -2.88
C LYS A 6 -2.89 -3.57 -4.36
N ASP A 7 -3.29 -2.61 -5.18
CA ASP A 7 -3.03 -2.66 -6.62
C ASP A 7 -1.55 -2.40 -6.95
N ALA A 8 -0.92 -1.43 -6.28
CA ALA A 8 0.52 -1.18 -6.37
C ALA A 8 1.34 -2.40 -5.94
N GLN A 9 0.93 -3.13 -4.90
CA GLN A 9 1.60 -4.37 -4.47
C GLN A 9 1.57 -5.44 -5.57
N LYS A 10 0.42 -5.64 -6.21
CA LYS A 10 0.29 -6.59 -7.34
C LYS A 10 1.16 -6.18 -8.52
N GLN A 11 1.13 -4.90 -8.89
CA GLN A 11 1.95 -4.35 -9.96
C GLN A 11 3.44 -4.58 -9.70
N VAL A 12 3.92 -4.23 -8.51
CA VAL A 12 5.33 -4.39 -8.13
C VAL A 12 5.73 -5.86 -8.05
N GLN A 13 4.82 -6.76 -7.63
CA GLN A 13 5.08 -8.20 -7.66
C GLN A 13 5.33 -8.70 -9.09
N ILE A 14 4.51 -8.27 -10.05
CA ILE A 14 4.69 -8.61 -11.47
C ILE A 14 6.01 -8.03 -12.00
N MET A 15 6.33 -6.78 -11.66
CA MET A 15 7.60 -6.15 -12.04
C MET A 15 8.80 -6.94 -11.49
N ARG A 16 8.74 -7.39 -10.23
CA ARG A 16 9.79 -8.21 -9.61
C ARG A 16 9.99 -9.53 -10.35
N GLN A 17 8.91 -10.22 -10.69
CA GLN A 17 8.97 -11.48 -11.43
C GLN A 17 9.60 -11.27 -12.81
N MET A 18 9.21 -10.21 -13.51
CA MET A 18 9.77 -9.89 -14.81
C MET A 18 11.27 -9.54 -14.71
N LEU A 19 11.67 -8.71 -13.74
CA LEU A 19 13.07 -8.35 -13.53
C LEU A 19 13.95 -9.55 -13.16
N HIS A 20 13.38 -10.56 -12.50
CA HIS A 20 14.08 -11.80 -12.20
C HIS A 20 14.32 -12.65 -13.45
N ASN A 21 13.34 -12.70 -14.37
CA ASN A 21 13.38 -13.57 -15.54
C ASN A 21 13.99 -12.91 -16.78
N TYR A 22 14.19 -11.59 -16.78
CA TYR A 22 14.63 -10.86 -17.97
C TYR A 22 16.15 -10.63 -17.97
N PRO A 23 16.91 -11.17 -18.94
CA PRO A 23 18.39 -11.17 -18.92
C PRO A 23 19.05 -9.79 -18.88
N LYS A 24 18.43 -8.76 -19.46
CA LYS A 24 18.99 -7.39 -19.45
C LYS A 24 18.71 -6.62 -18.15
N SER A 25 18.06 -7.24 -17.18
CA SER A 25 17.77 -6.62 -15.88
C SER A 25 19.04 -6.44 -15.07
N LYS A 26 19.16 -5.28 -14.42
CA LYS A 26 20.30 -4.97 -13.56
C LYS A 26 19.95 -5.28 -12.09
N PRO A 27 20.91 -5.75 -11.26
CA PRO A 27 20.64 -6.09 -9.86
C PRO A 27 19.97 -4.97 -9.04
N HIS A 28 20.32 -3.71 -9.31
CA HIS A 28 19.72 -2.57 -8.60
C HIS A 28 18.22 -2.40 -8.88
N MET A 29 17.72 -2.83 -10.04
CA MET A 29 16.30 -2.75 -10.39
C MET A 29 15.47 -3.72 -9.53
N ALA A 30 15.95 -4.96 -9.40
CA ALA A 30 15.33 -5.98 -8.55
C ALA A 30 15.38 -5.56 -7.07
N GLN A 31 16.51 -4.99 -6.64
CA GLN A 31 16.64 -4.44 -5.29
C GLN A 31 15.66 -3.28 -5.04
N GLU A 32 15.48 -2.38 -6.01
CA GLU A 32 14.54 -1.27 -5.90
C GLU A 32 13.10 -1.76 -5.83
N ALA A 33 12.72 -2.72 -6.68
CA ALA A 33 11.41 -3.35 -6.64
C ALA A 33 11.12 -4.03 -5.27
N LYS A 34 12.14 -4.65 -4.65
CA LYS A 34 12.05 -5.19 -3.30
C LYS A 34 11.82 -4.10 -2.26
N ARG A 35 12.55 -2.97 -2.32
CA ARG A 35 12.37 -1.83 -1.40
C ARG A 35 10.99 -1.21 -1.54
N ILE A 36 10.48 -1.05 -2.76
CA ILE A 36 9.13 -0.56 -3.02
C ILE A 36 8.10 -1.50 -2.37
N SER A 37 8.24 -2.81 -2.60
CA SER A 37 7.36 -3.83 -2.02
C SER A 37 7.34 -3.79 -0.49
N GLN A 38 8.51 -3.62 0.16
CA GLN A 38 8.61 -3.46 1.61
C GLN A 38 7.92 -2.18 2.12
N ALA A 39 8.09 -1.07 1.40
CA ALA A 39 7.46 0.21 1.76
C ALA A 39 5.92 0.13 1.65
N LEU A 40 5.40 -0.51 0.60
CA LEU A 40 3.97 -0.78 0.45
C LEU A 40 3.43 -1.68 1.57
N SER A 41 4.18 -2.72 1.96
CA SER A 41 3.81 -3.58 3.09
C SER A 41 3.75 -2.82 4.41
N ALA A 42 4.65 -1.86 4.65
CA ALA A 42 4.61 -1.02 5.84
C ALA A 42 3.34 -0.13 5.88
N ILE A 43 2.95 0.46 4.74
CA ILE A 43 1.69 1.22 4.65
C ILE A 43 0.50 0.28 4.86
N SER A 44 0.49 -0.89 4.23
CA SER A 44 -0.58 -1.89 4.41
C SER A 44 -0.72 -2.31 5.86
N PHE A 45 0.38 -2.52 6.57
CA PHE A 45 0.39 -2.87 7.99
C PHE A 45 -0.15 -1.73 8.87
N ALA A 46 0.20 -0.47 8.59
CA ALA A 46 -0.38 0.66 9.31
C ALA A 46 -1.91 0.77 9.13
N LEU A 47 -2.40 0.47 7.93
CA LEU A 47 -3.82 0.54 7.60
C LEU A 47 -4.63 -0.64 8.14
N LYS A 48 -4.11 -1.87 8.01
CA LYS A 48 -4.86 -3.11 8.27
C LYS A 48 -4.38 -3.87 9.51
N GLY A 49 -3.17 -3.63 9.97
CA GLY A 49 -2.53 -4.39 11.04
C GLY A 49 -2.16 -5.79 10.60
N LYS A 50 -2.05 -6.70 11.57
CA LYS A 50 -1.88 -8.13 11.33
C LYS A 50 -3.19 -8.71 10.82
N GLU A 51 -3.11 -9.59 9.84
CA GLU A 51 -4.27 -10.35 9.35
C GLU A 51 -4.69 -11.38 10.41
N ALA A 52 -5.98 -11.40 10.73
CA ALA A 52 -6.57 -12.37 11.63
C ALA A 52 -6.67 -13.72 10.91
N LYS A 53 -6.39 -14.83 11.61
CA LYS A 53 -6.61 -16.17 11.05
C LYS A 53 -8.10 -16.48 10.98
N ALA A 54 -8.80 -16.35 12.09
CA ALA A 54 -10.25 -16.50 12.15
C ALA A 54 -10.91 -15.29 12.82
N SER A 55 -10.36 -14.84 13.95
CA SER A 55 -10.91 -13.73 14.72
C SER A 55 -9.85 -12.68 15.05
N TRP A 56 -10.31 -11.44 15.22
CA TRP A 56 -9.47 -10.35 15.71
C TRP A 56 -8.99 -10.60 17.14
N GLU A 57 -9.75 -11.35 17.94
CA GLU A 57 -9.40 -11.68 19.33
C GLU A 57 -8.17 -12.59 19.42
N GLU A 58 -7.84 -13.30 18.35
CA GLU A 58 -6.63 -14.14 18.25
C GLU A 58 -5.37 -13.32 17.96
N ILE A 59 -5.50 -12.05 17.59
CA ILE A 59 -4.36 -11.18 17.34
C ILE A 59 -3.80 -10.71 18.69
N PRO A 60 -2.52 -10.97 18.98
CA PRO A 60 -1.89 -10.46 20.18
C PRO A 60 -2.04 -8.94 20.30
N PRO A 61 -2.06 -8.38 21.52
CA PRO A 61 -2.15 -6.94 21.72
C PRO A 61 -1.14 -6.18 20.84
N ALA A 62 -1.68 -5.32 19.97
CA ALA A 62 -0.91 -4.56 18.99
C ALA A 62 -1.53 -3.17 18.81
N LYS A 63 -0.78 -2.25 18.19
CA LYS A 63 -1.31 -0.93 17.85
C LYS A 63 -2.54 -1.08 16.96
N MET A 64 -3.66 -0.50 17.39
CA MET A 64 -4.92 -0.57 16.64
C MET A 64 -4.76 0.08 15.26
N PRO A 65 -5.03 -0.66 14.16
CA PRO A 65 -4.80 -0.18 12.81
C PRO A 65 -5.81 0.88 12.38
N LEU A 66 -5.43 1.72 11.42
CA LEU A 66 -6.24 2.88 11.03
C LEU A 66 -7.61 2.48 10.47
N ASN A 67 -7.70 1.38 9.70
CA ASN A 67 -8.99 0.93 9.16
C ASN A 67 -9.95 0.49 10.26
N ARG A 68 -9.46 -0.09 11.37
CA ARG A 68 -10.30 -0.44 12.52
C ARG A 68 -10.84 0.79 13.22
N ARG A 69 -10.01 1.84 13.37
CA ARG A 69 -10.44 3.14 13.92
C ARG A 69 -11.53 3.77 13.06
N MET A 70 -11.30 3.80 11.75
CA MET A 70 -12.28 4.33 10.80
C MET A 70 -13.58 3.53 10.85
N GLN A 71 -13.48 2.20 10.87
CA GLN A 71 -14.65 1.31 10.95
C GLN A 71 -15.42 1.46 12.26
N HIS A 72 -14.73 1.68 13.39
CA HIS A 72 -15.37 1.99 14.67
C HIS A 72 -16.20 3.28 14.61
N ILE A 73 -15.65 4.35 14.01
CA ILE A 73 -16.37 5.61 13.81
C ILE A 73 -17.57 5.41 12.89
N LEU A 74 -17.38 4.75 11.75
CA LEU A 74 -18.45 4.54 10.75
C LEU A 74 -19.60 3.71 11.33
N TYR A 75 -19.31 2.54 11.93
CA TYR A 75 -20.35 1.72 12.53
C TYR A 75 -21.06 2.44 13.66
N GLY A 76 -20.32 3.09 14.56
CA GLY A 76 -20.91 3.83 15.66
C GLY A 76 -21.82 4.97 15.21
N SER A 77 -21.44 5.66 14.13
CA SER A 77 -22.27 6.72 13.53
C SER A 77 -23.51 6.18 12.82
N TRP A 78 -23.46 4.95 12.30
CA TRP A 78 -24.62 4.32 11.65
C TRP A 78 -25.56 3.62 12.63
N SER A 79 -25.05 3.15 13.77
CA SER A 79 -25.82 2.41 14.76
C SER A 79 -26.43 3.27 15.86
N SER A 80 -26.10 4.57 15.92
CA SER A 80 -26.54 5.49 16.97
C SER A 80 -27.20 6.73 16.37
N SER A 81 -28.29 7.18 16.98
CA SER A 81 -28.90 8.50 16.74
C SER A 81 -28.33 9.59 17.66
N GLU A 82 -27.53 9.21 18.66
CA GLU A 82 -26.82 10.13 19.54
C GLU A 82 -25.52 10.65 18.88
N GLY A 83 -24.99 11.77 19.39
CA GLY A 83 -23.74 12.34 18.89
C GLY A 83 -22.51 11.43 19.06
N PRO A 84 -21.39 11.73 18.39
CA PRO A 84 -20.18 10.89 18.44
C PRO A 84 -19.61 10.82 19.86
N THR A 85 -19.30 9.60 20.31
CA THR A 85 -18.72 9.35 21.62
C THR A 85 -17.28 9.90 21.71
N GLU A 86 -16.77 10.04 22.93
CA GLU A 86 -15.39 10.49 23.15
C GLU A 86 -14.36 9.55 22.50
N SER A 87 -14.59 8.23 22.55
CA SER A 87 -13.72 7.25 21.87
C SER A 87 -13.69 7.43 20.35
N MET A 88 -14.82 7.80 19.73
CA MET A 88 -14.89 8.08 18.30
C MET A 88 -14.12 9.36 17.94
N LYS A 89 -14.23 10.41 18.76
CA LYS A 89 -13.46 11.65 18.59
C LYS A 89 -11.95 11.41 18.70
N GLN A 90 -11.52 10.62 19.68
CA GLN A 90 -10.12 10.22 19.82
C GLN A 90 -9.63 9.40 18.62
N ALA A 91 -10.44 8.45 18.14
CA ALA A 91 -10.12 7.68 16.94
C ALA A 91 -9.98 8.57 15.70
N TYR A 92 -10.82 9.59 15.57
CA TYR A 92 -10.77 10.58 14.49
C TYR A 92 -9.50 11.42 14.55
N ASN A 93 -9.13 11.95 15.71
CA ASN A 93 -7.91 12.75 15.88
C ASN A 93 -6.67 11.96 15.46
N ILE A 94 -6.58 10.70 15.88
CA ILE A 94 -5.49 9.80 15.51
C ILE A 94 -5.45 9.54 13.99
N LEU A 95 -6.61 9.43 13.34
CA LEU A 95 -6.69 9.26 11.88
C LEU A 95 -6.17 10.49 11.14
N VAL A 96 -6.63 11.69 11.53
CA VAL A 96 -6.22 12.95 10.92
C VAL A 96 -4.72 13.20 11.09
N GLU A 97 -4.16 12.78 12.22
CA GLU A 97 -2.71 12.88 12.48
C GLU A 97 -1.90 11.87 11.65
N GLN A 98 -2.32 10.60 11.58
CA GLN A 98 -1.50 9.53 11.01
C GLN A 98 -1.71 9.28 9.51
N LEU A 99 -2.85 9.71 8.94
CA LEU A 99 -3.17 9.48 7.54
C LEU A 99 -2.33 10.32 6.56
N PRO A 100 -2.11 11.64 6.77
CA PRO A 100 -1.34 12.45 5.83
C PRO A 100 0.10 11.96 5.62
N PRO A 101 0.87 11.59 6.66
CA PRO A 101 2.20 11.00 6.47
C PRO A 101 2.19 9.70 5.66
N LEU A 102 1.12 8.90 5.74
CA LEU A 102 0.99 7.68 4.92
C LEU A 102 0.66 7.99 3.47
N LEU A 103 -0.12 9.05 3.20
CA LEU A 103 -0.38 9.53 1.84
C LEU A 103 0.89 10.02 1.17
N ASN A 104 1.69 10.84 1.86
CA ASN A 104 2.98 11.31 1.33
C ASN A 104 3.94 10.14 1.03
N LYS A 105 3.94 9.10 1.87
CA LYS A 105 4.71 7.88 1.60
C LYS A 105 4.19 7.12 0.37
N ALA A 106 2.87 7.06 0.18
CA ALA A 106 2.27 6.42 -0.99
C ALA A 106 2.63 7.17 -2.28
N GLU A 107 2.57 8.50 -2.28
CA GLU A 107 2.97 9.33 -3.42
C GLU A 107 4.46 9.17 -3.76
N ALA A 108 5.33 9.17 -2.75
CA ALA A 108 6.76 8.91 -2.96
C ALA A 108 7.04 7.50 -3.51
N ILE A 109 6.21 6.51 -3.14
CA ILE A 109 6.28 5.16 -3.71
C ILE A 109 5.84 5.16 -5.17
N ASP A 110 4.78 5.89 -5.51
CA ASP A 110 4.27 6.02 -6.87
C ASP A 110 5.35 6.53 -7.83
N GLN A 111 6.02 7.62 -7.45
CA GLN A 111 7.14 8.19 -8.19
C GLN A 111 8.29 7.18 -8.40
N ARG A 112 8.56 6.33 -7.40
CA ARG A 112 9.58 5.27 -7.50
C ARG A 112 9.16 4.15 -8.43
N ILE A 113 7.88 3.79 -8.44
CA ILE A 113 7.32 2.81 -9.39
C ILE A 113 7.48 3.35 -10.82
N GLU A 114 7.09 4.60 -11.08
CA GLU A 114 7.27 5.23 -12.39
C GLU A 114 8.74 5.27 -12.82
N ALA A 115 9.64 5.64 -11.92
CA ALA A 115 11.07 5.69 -12.19
C ALA A 115 11.62 4.29 -12.58
N LEU A 116 11.19 3.24 -11.87
CA LEU A 116 11.56 1.87 -12.18
C LEU A 116 10.98 1.40 -13.52
N GLN A 117 9.73 1.74 -13.83
CA GLN A 117 9.12 1.46 -15.14
C GLN A 117 9.89 2.14 -16.28
N LYS A 118 10.34 3.39 -16.10
CA LYS A 118 11.21 4.08 -17.08
C LYS A 118 12.54 3.36 -17.28
N GLN A 119 13.11 2.74 -16.23
CA GLN A 119 14.32 1.91 -16.39
C GLN A 119 14.02 0.62 -17.15
N MET A 120 12.86 0.00 -16.92
CA MET A 120 12.39 -1.18 -17.64
C MET A 120 12.15 -0.89 -19.13
N ASP A 121 11.62 0.29 -19.46
CA ASP A 121 11.50 0.78 -20.85
C ASP A 121 12.87 0.86 -21.53
N LYS A 122 13.89 1.40 -20.86
CA LYS A 122 15.25 1.56 -21.43
C LYS A 122 15.92 0.24 -21.80
N ILE A 123 15.60 -0.83 -21.07
CA ILE A 123 16.11 -2.17 -21.37
C ILE A 123 15.17 -2.95 -22.30
N GLN A 124 14.09 -2.32 -22.80
CA GLN A 124 13.07 -2.94 -23.65
C GLN A 124 12.44 -4.19 -23.00
N ALA A 125 12.28 -4.15 -21.68
CA ALA A 125 11.69 -5.27 -20.98
C ALA A 125 10.20 -5.40 -21.35
N PRO A 126 9.65 -6.63 -21.37
CA PRO A 126 8.26 -6.90 -21.70
C PRO A 126 7.27 -6.03 -20.93
N TRP A 127 6.09 -5.81 -21.51
CA TRP A 127 5.07 -4.98 -20.88
C TRP A 127 4.65 -5.52 -19.50
N THR A 128 4.41 -4.61 -18.56
CA THR A 128 3.86 -4.93 -17.22
C THR A 128 2.71 -3.98 -16.90
N PRO A 129 1.73 -4.39 -16.07
CA PRO A 129 0.63 -3.53 -15.67
C PRO A 129 1.08 -2.15 -15.14
N GLY A 130 0.26 -1.14 -15.38
CA GLY A 130 0.57 0.25 -15.04
C GLY A 130 1.58 0.94 -15.97
N ARG A 131 2.13 0.26 -16.99
CA ARG A 131 2.87 0.92 -18.07
C ARG A 131 1.91 1.19 -19.24
N ILE A 132 2.03 2.36 -19.85
CA ILE A 132 1.36 2.63 -21.13
C ILE A 132 2.16 1.88 -22.22
N PRO A 133 1.53 0.96 -22.99
CA PRO A 133 2.21 0.29 -24.11
C PRO A 133 2.74 1.33 -25.10
N LYS A 134 4.00 1.19 -25.50
CA LYS A 134 4.59 1.98 -26.58
C LYS A 134 4.72 1.11 -27.80
N PHE A 135 4.32 1.64 -28.95
CA PHE A 135 4.60 1.00 -30.23
C PHE A 135 6.11 1.03 -30.46
N VAL A 136 6.71 -0.14 -30.62
CA VAL A 136 8.12 -0.28 -31.02
C VAL A 136 8.09 -0.77 -32.46
N LYS A 137 8.64 0.05 -33.38
CA LYS A 137 8.76 -0.27 -34.80
C LYS A 137 9.90 -1.26 -35.04
#